data_AF-A0A4Y2KFI0-F1
#
_entry.id   AF-A0A4Y2KFI0-F1
#
_cell.length_a   1.000
_cell.length_b   1.000
_cell.length_c   1.000
_cell.angle_alpha   90.00
_cell.angle_beta   90.00
_cell.angle_gamma   90.00
#
_symmetry.space_group_name_H-M   'P 1'
#
loop_
_entity.id
_entity.type
_entity.pdbx_description
1 polymer ?
#
loop_
_entity_poly.entity_id
_entity_poly.type
_entity_poly.pdbx_seq_one_letter_code
_entity_poly.pdbx_strand_id
1 'polypeptide(L)'
;MKCRMCSYTKVFWTENPQSSTTSANTAAVTGIRNIEGGFSNREEFFSALDIPLMSEKTFTKEQEKISDAWKVTELKEMELAVFEERSLSIQRGDVDSEGIPLLTVVVGGSWVKRSYKTNYTSLSGVSSHSWIRKQKGFIRRRNKYCVICARAESKGLKPDEHKCFRNWMGSSSAMEADIIVDGFTKRVEMHGVKYARFIGDGDSNVYKKILDSMPYDNLTVEKIECKNHLLRNMCNKLKDIARNGKIGHVTLRKLIGSRVLRIRTAVTMAIKYRKEEPSKTENDKIMSLRQDIMNVPFHVSKS
;
A
#
# COMPACT_ATOMS: atom_id res chain seq x y z
N MET A 1 -3.77 14.12 46.21
CA MET A 1 -4.67 13.73 47.32
C MET A 1 -4.71 14.86 48.34
N LYS A 2 -5.88 15.11 48.95
CA LYS A 2 -6.05 16.10 50.02
C LYS A 2 -6.23 15.38 51.35
N CYS A 3 -5.33 15.63 52.29
CA CYS A 3 -5.43 15.10 53.65
C CYS A 3 -6.68 15.68 54.32
N ARG A 4 -7.57 14.82 54.84
CA ARG A 4 -8.81 15.26 55.50
C ARG A 4 -8.59 15.88 56.89
N MET A 5 -7.44 15.61 57.50
CA MET A 5 -7.12 16.09 58.86
C MET A 5 -6.46 17.48 58.86
N CYS A 6 -5.51 17.72 57.95
CA CYS A 6 -4.76 18.98 57.91
C CYS A 6 -4.98 19.81 56.63
N SER A 7 -5.89 19.39 55.76
CA SER A 7 -6.17 20.02 54.44
C SER A 7 -4.98 20.12 53.48
N TYR A 8 -3.83 19.57 53.85
CA TYR A 8 -2.63 19.55 53.03
C TYR A 8 -2.88 18.75 51.75
N THR A 9 -2.61 19.38 50.61
CA THR A 9 -2.83 18.79 49.29
C THR A 9 -1.49 18.45 48.68
N LYS A 10 -1.17 17.15 48.61
CA LYS A 10 0.03 16.66 47.94
C LYS A 10 -0.37 16.09 46.58
N VAL A 11 0.21 16.64 45.52
CA VAL A 11 0.07 16.11 44.17
C VAL A 11 1.22 15.13 43.98
N PHE A 12 0.88 13.87 43.76
CA PHE A 12 1.85 12.83 43.42
C PHE A 12 1.81 12.66 41.92
N TRP A 13 2.98 12.73 41.31
CA TRP A 13 3.16 12.43 39.90
C TRP A 13 3.84 11.07 39.81
N THR A 14 3.37 10.21 38.91
CA THR A 14 4.05 8.94 38.59
C THR A 14 5.35 9.16 37.81
N GLU A 15 5.56 10.37 37.28
CA GLU A 15 6.75 10.80 36.55
C GLU A 15 7.01 12.29 36.77
N ASN A 16 8.24 12.76 36.52
CA ASN A 16 8.57 14.18 36.63
C ASN A 16 7.85 14.99 35.52
N PRO A 17 6.94 15.92 35.84
CA PRO A 17 6.21 16.71 34.85
C PRO A 17 7.08 17.63 33.99
N GLN A 18 8.31 17.91 34.44
CA GLN A 18 9.28 18.76 33.78
C GLN A 18 10.28 17.96 32.94
N SER A 19 10.16 16.63 32.93
CA SER A 19 11.01 15.76 32.13
C SER A 19 10.71 15.91 30.63
N SER A 20 11.75 15.98 29.81
CA SER A 20 11.64 15.93 28.35
C SER A 20 11.34 14.52 27.82
N THR A 21 11.22 13.52 28.70
CA THR A 21 10.96 12.13 28.33
C THR A 21 9.49 11.88 28.05
N THR A 22 9.21 11.03 27.07
CA THR A 22 7.87 10.53 26.76
C THR A 22 7.20 9.95 28.01
N SER A 23 5.92 10.30 28.25
CA SER A 23 5.19 9.79 29.42
C SER A 23 5.13 8.27 29.42
N ALA A 24 5.10 7.65 30.61
CA ALA A 24 4.95 6.20 30.74
C ALA A 24 3.70 5.66 30.01
N ASN A 25 2.61 6.43 30.02
CA ASN A 25 1.38 6.11 29.32
C ASN A 25 1.57 6.16 27.79
N THR A 26 2.17 7.22 27.27
CA THR A 26 2.47 7.34 25.84
C THR A 26 3.44 6.23 25.41
N ALA A 27 4.44 5.90 26.23
CA ALA A 27 5.41 4.83 25.96
C ALA A 27 4.73 3.45 25.93
N ALA A 28 3.87 3.15 26.90
CA ALA A 28 3.10 1.91 26.95
C ALA A 28 2.19 1.75 25.72
N VAL A 29 1.46 2.80 25.35
CA VAL A 29 0.60 2.78 24.16
C VAL A 29 1.44 2.64 22.90
N THR A 30 2.57 3.33 22.80
CA THR A 30 3.50 3.22 21.66
C THR A 30 4.02 1.79 21.51
N GLY A 31 4.47 1.17 22.60
CA GLY A 31 4.97 -0.21 22.60
C GLY A 31 3.93 -1.21 22.13
N ILE A 32 2.70 -1.13 22.67
CA ILE A 32 1.60 -2.00 22.27
C ILE A 32 1.20 -1.78 20.80
N ARG A 33 1.20 -0.53 20.33
CA ARG A 33 0.86 -0.23 18.93
C ARG A 33 1.92 -0.74 17.95
N ASN A 34 3.19 -0.73 18.34
CA ASN A 34 4.29 -1.23 17.50
C ASN A 34 4.23 -2.75 17.29
N ILE A 35 3.59 -3.49 18.21
CA ILE A 35 3.31 -4.92 18.04
C ILE A 35 1.91 -5.18 17.47
N GLU A 36 1.27 -4.16 16.90
CA GLU A 36 -0.08 -4.20 16.33
C GLU A 36 -1.18 -4.56 17.34
N GLY A 37 -0.92 -4.38 18.64
CA GLY A 37 -1.87 -4.63 19.72
C GLY A 37 -2.87 -3.49 19.94
N GLY A 38 -3.99 -3.85 20.56
CA GLY A 38 -5.04 -2.93 21.00
C GLY A 38 -5.11 -2.75 22.51
N PHE A 39 -6.17 -2.08 22.97
CA PHE A 39 -6.44 -1.85 24.39
C PHE A 39 -6.45 -3.17 25.19
N SER A 40 -7.16 -4.19 24.69
CA SER A 40 -7.27 -5.50 25.36
C SER A 40 -5.93 -6.22 25.49
N ASN A 41 -5.06 -6.13 24.47
CA ASN A 41 -3.73 -6.75 24.53
C ASN A 41 -2.86 -6.07 25.59
N ARG A 42 -2.95 -4.75 25.72
CA ARG A 42 -2.26 -4.00 26.78
C ARG A 42 -2.81 -4.39 28.15
N GLU A 43 -4.13 -4.49 28.27
CA GLU A 43 -4.79 -4.86 29.53
C GLU A 43 -4.31 -6.22 30.00
N GLU A 44 -4.35 -7.23 29.13
CA GLU A 44 -3.83 -8.56 29.41
C GLU A 44 -2.35 -8.54 29.81
N PHE A 45 -1.50 -7.84 29.03
CA PHE A 45 -0.06 -7.76 29.30
C PHE A 45 0.25 -7.09 30.65
N PHE A 46 -0.43 -5.98 30.96
CA PHE A 46 -0.21 -5.25 32.21
C PHE A 46 -0.76 -6.01 33.41
N SER A 47 -1.91 -6.69 33.27
CA SER A 47 -2.45 -7.57 34.30
C SER A 47 -1.52 -8.73 34.62
N ALA A 48 -0.88 -9.34 33.61
CA ALA A 48 0.09 -10.41 33.83
C ALA A 48 1.34 -9.96 34.61
N LEU A 49 1.67 -8.67 34.54
CA LEU A 49 2.81 -8.06 35.24
C LEU A 49 2.42 -7.38 36.56
N ASP A 50 1.15 -7.45 36.96
CA ASP A 50 0.59 -6.73 38.11
C ASP A 50 0.84 -5.20 38.07
N ILE A 51 0.82 -4.62 36.87
CA ILE A 51 1.00 -3.18 36.64
C ILE A 51 -0.37 -2.49 36.57
N PRO A 52 -0.57 -1.34 37.25
CA PRO A 52 -1.83 -0.59 37.19
C PRO A 52 -2.31 -0.28 35.77
N LEU A 53 -3.60 -0.54 35.53
CA LEU A 53 -4.22 -0.39 34.22
C LEU A 53 -4.65 1.06 33.95
N MET A 54 -4.18 1.61 32.83
CA MET A 54 -4.80 2.82 32.27
C MET A 54 -6.23 2.55 31.80
N SER A 55 -7.11 3.56 31.93
CA SER A 55 -8.49 3.47 31.42
C SER A 55 -8.55 3.47 29.89
N GLU A 56 -9.63 2.95 29.31
CA GLU A 56 -9.87 2.97 27.85
C GLU A 56 -9.90 4.40 27.28
N LYS A 57 -10.46 5.35 28.04
CA LYS A 57 -10.48 6.78 27.67
C LYS A 57 -9.07 7.34 27.59
N THR A 58 -8.22 7.04 28.58
CA THR A 58 -6.83 7.49 28.59
C THR A 58 -6.04 6.84 27.46
N PHE A 59 -6.21 5.54 27.22
CA PHE A 59 -5.58 4.82 26.12
C PHE A 59 -5.94 5.45 24.77
N THR A 60 -7.22 5.71 24.53
CA THR A 60 -7.70 6.32 23.28
C THR A 60 -7.08 7.70 23.07
N LYS A 61 -7.05 8.54 24.11
CA LYS A 61 -6.44 9.87 24.05
C LYS A 61 -4.95 9.82 23.69
N GLU A 62 -4.20 8.92 24.33
CA GLU A 62 -2.77 8.74 24.03
C GLU A 62 -2.55 8.16 22.62
N GLN A 63 -3.42 7.23 22.19
CA GLN A 63 -3.39 6.68 20.84
C GLN A 63 -3.66 7.76 19.78
N GLU A 64 -4.62 8.66 20.01
CA GLU A 64 -4.89 9.79 19.12
C GLU A 64 -3.69 10.73 19.04
N LYS A 65 -3.09 11.07 20.18
CA LYS A 65 -1.87 11.89 20.23
C LYS A 65 -0.73 11.29 19.40
N ILE A 66 -0.49 9.98 19.54
CA ILE A 66 0.53 9.26 18.76
C ILE A 66 0.15 9.27 17.27
N SER A 67 -1.12 9.01 16.94
CA SER A 67 -1.61 9.01 15.56
C SER A 67 -1.47 10.36 14.88
N ASP A 68 -1.72 11.46 15.60
CA ASP A 68 -1.57 12.82 15.06
C ASP A 68 -0.09 13.16 14.83
N ALA A 69 0.79 12.78 15.76
CA ALA A 69 2.23 12.92 15.59
C ALA A 69 2.74 12.12 14.37
N TRP A 70 2.30 10.87 14.19
CA TRP A 70 2.63 10.08 13.01
C TRP A 70 2.15 10.72 11.72
N LYS A 71 0.93 11.29 11.71
CA LYS A 71 0.40 11.97 10.52
C LYS A 71 1.24 13.19 10.13
N VAL A 72 1.70 13.97 11.10
CA VAL A 72 2.59 15.12 10.84
C VAL A 72 3.93 14.65 10.27
N THR A 73 4.52 13.59 10.85
CA THR A 73 5.77 13.01 10.34
C THR A 73 5.59 12.43 8.94
N GLU A 74 4.49 11.71 8.69
CA GLU A 74 4.14 11.15 7.38
C GLU A 74 4.09 12.24 6.31
N LEU A 75 3.42 13.37 6.59
CA LEU A 75 3.34 14.51 5.66
C LEU A 75 4.72 15.07 5.30
N LYS A 76 5.58 15.29 6.31
CA LYS A 76 6.95 15.80 6.09
C LYS A 76 7.80 14.83 5.27
N GLU A 77 7.76 13.54 5.62
CA GLU A 77 8.51 12.50 4.90
C GLU A 77 8.04 12.34 3.45
N MET A 78 6.74 12.49 3.20
CA MET A 78 6.18 12.48 1.86
C MET A 78 6.61 13.70 1.04
N GLU A 79 6.61 14.90 1.62
CA GLU A 79 7.09 16.12 0.95
C GLU A 79 8.56 15.98 0.53
N LEU A 80 9.42 15.50 1.43
CA LEU A 80 10.83 15.23 1.13
C LEU A 80 10.98 14.19 0.01
N ALA A 81 10.22 13.09 0.06
CA ALA A 81 10.27 12.07 -0.96
C ALA A 81 9.85 12.59 -2.35
N VAL A 82 8.81 13.43 -2.40
CA VAL A 82 8.35 14.04 -3.66
C VAL A 82 9.37 15.04 -4.19
N PHE A 83 9.96 15.87 -3.33
CA PHE A 83 10.98 16.84 -3.71
C PHE A 83 12.20 16.16 -4.37
N GLU A 84 12.67 15.05 -3.80
CA GLU A 84 13.78 14.29 -4.37
C GLU A 84 13.42 13.63 -5.70
N GLU A 85 12.22 13.05 -5.83
CA GLU A 85 11.74 12.43 -7.07
C GLU A 85 11.55 13.46 -8.20
N ARG A 86 11.09 14.66 -7.85
CA ARG A 86 11.05 15.82 -8.75
C ARG A 86 12.45 16.17 -9.24
N SER A 87 13.41 16.32 -8.32
CA SER A 87 14.79 16.67 -8.65
C SER A 87 15.44 15.64 -9.57
N LEU A 88 15.25 14.35 -9.28
CA LEU A 88 15.77 13.25 -10.10
C LEU A 88 15.15 13.21 -11.51
N SER A 89 13.86 13.57 -11.62
CA SER A 89 13.17 13.56 -12.91
C SER A 89 13.62 14.73 -13.79
N ILE A 90 13.83 15.91 -13.20
CA ILE A 90 14.42 17.08 -13.90
C ILE A 90 15.84 16.76 -14.40
N GLN A 91 16.69 16.15 -13.56
CA GLN A 91 18.05 15.77 -13.94
C GLN A 91 18.11 14.79 -15.12
N ARG A 92 17.06 13.98 -15.29
CA ARG A 92 16.94 13.01 -16.38
C ARG A 92 16.28 13.58 -17.64
N GLY A 93 15.75 14.80 -17.58
CA GLY A 93 14.91 15.35 -18.64
C GLY A 93 13.53 14.68 -18.73
N ASP A 94 13.09 13.96 -17.69
CA ASP A 94 11.73 13.40 -17.58
C ASP A 94 10.74 14.52 -17.20
N VAL A 95 10.57 15.50 -18.08
CA VAL A 95 9.67 16.66 -17.91
C VAL A 95 8.75 16.79 -19.11
N ASP A 96 7.58 17.37 -18.91
CA ASP A 96 6.68 17.71 -20.02
C ASP A 96 7.07 19.03 -20.70
N SER A 97 6.27 19.45 -21.68
CA SER A 97 6.44 20.72 -22.42
C SER A 97 6.38 21.97 -21.54
N GLU A 98 5.78 21.88 -20.35
CA GLU A 98 5.65 22.97 -19.38
C GLU A 98 6.76 22.92 -18.31
N GLY A 99 7.68 21.95 -18.41
CA GLY A 99 8.74 21.71 -17.42
C GLY A 99 8.26 21.01 -16.15
N ILE A 100 7.05 20.43 -16.15
CA ILE A 100 6.51 19.70 -15.01
C ILE A 100 7.12 18.28 -14.97
N PRO A 101 7.69 17.85 -13.84
CA PRO A 101 8.28 16.52 -13.70
C PRO A 101 7.28 15.39 -13.90
N LEU A 102 7.71 14.39 -14.68
CA LEU A 102 6.94 13.18 -14.99
C LEU A 102 7.43 12.01 -14.11
N LEU A 103 6.58 11.55 -13.20
CA LEU A 103 6.90 10.47 -12.27
C LEU A 103 6.30 9.12 -12.69
N THR A 104 6.94 8.05 -12.26
CA THR A 104 6.40 6.68 -12.32
C THR A 104 6.04 6.22 -10.91
N VAL A 105 4.79 5.78 -10.73
CA VAL A 105 4.25 5.34 -9.43
C VAL A 105 3.90 3.85 -9.44
N VAL A 106 4.10 3.18 -8.33
CA VAL A 106 3.61 1.83 -8.07
C VAL A 106 2.30 1.98 -7.32
N VAL A 107 1.22 1.38 -7.82
CA VAL A 107 -0.09 1.44 -7.18
C VAL A 107 -0.56 0.04 -6.83
N GLY A 108 -1.28 -0.06 -5.72
CA GLY A 108 -1.94 -1.30 -5.34
C GLY A 108 -3.04 -1.03 -4.33
N GLY A 109 -4.16 -1.69 -4.51
CA GLY A 109 -5.25 -1.69 -3.55
C GLY A 109 -5.53 -3.06 -2.97
N SER A 110 -6.29 -3.04 -1.88
CA SER A 110 -6.91 -4.23 -1.33
C SER A 110 -8.26 -3.87 -0.74
N TRP A 111 -9.23 -4.73 -1.03
CA TRP A 111 -10.48 -4.81 -0.28
C TRP A 111 -10.76 -6.27 0.01
N VAL A 112 -11.19 -6.55 1.23
CA VAL A 112 -11.45 -7.94 1.63
C VAL A 112 -12.77 -8.40 1.04
N LYS A 113 -12.78 -9.59 0.43
CA LYS A 113 -14.00 -10.27 -0.02
C LYS A 113 -14.01 -11.69 0.53
N ARG A 114 -15.07 -12.06 1.26
CA ARG A 114 -15.33 -13.44 1.66
C ARG A 114 -16.21 -14.09 0.60
N SER A 115 -15.73 -15.19 0.04
CA SER A 115 -16.40 -15.94 -1.03
C SER A 115 -17.19 -17.16 -0.55
N TYR A 116 -17.08 -17.54 0.73
CA TYR A 116 -17.66 -18.78 1.26
C TYR A 116 -19.06 -18.56 1.85
N LYS A 117 -20.07 -19.31 1.35
CA LYS A 117 -21.50 -19.32 1.72
C LYS A 117 -22.26 -17.99 1.53
N THR A 118 -21.73 -16.88 2.03
CA THR A 118 -22.27 -15.54 1.82
C THR A 118 -21.21 -14.69 1.14
N ASN A 119 -21.52 -14.16 -0.04
CA ASN A 119 -20.61 -13.33 -0.83
C ASN A 119 -20.48 -11.95 -0.17
N TYR A 120 -19.70 -11.84 0.89
CA TYR A 120 -19.54 -10.61 1.67
C TYR A 120 -18.35 -9.81 1.15
N THR A 121 -18.60 -8.53 0.86
CA THR A 121 -17.53 -7.60 0.47
C THR A 121 -17.32 -6.58 1.58
N SER A 122 -16.06 -6.31 1.90
CA SER A 122 -15.66 -5.37 2.95
C SER A 122 -16.29 -4.00 2.74
N LEU A 123 -16.68 -3.38 3.86
CA LEU A 123 -17.14 -2.00 3.90
C LEU A 123 -15.99 -0.99 3.85
N SER A 124 -14.75 -1.47 3.91
CA SER A 124 -13.54 -0.66 3.82
C SER A 124 -12.57 -1.21 2.79
N GLY A 125 -11.91 -0.31 2.08
CA GLY A 125 -10.85 -0.58 1.11
C GLY A 125 -9.68 0.37 1.35
N VAL A 126 -8.49 -0.11 1.01
CA VAL A 126 -7.25 0.64 1.14
C VAL A 126 -6.51 0.60 -0.18
N SER A 127 -5.83 1.67 -0.54
CA SER A 127 -4.87 1.63 -1.64
C SER A 127 -3.70 2.54 -1.35
N SER A 128 -2.57 2.17 -1.92
CA SER A 128 -1.32 2.88 -1.80
C SER A 128 -0.81 3.31 -3.17
N HIS A 129 -0.07 4.41 -3.14
CA HIS A 129 0.77 4.85 -4.23
C HIS A 129 2.18 5.02 -3.68
N SER A 130 3.16 4.39 -4.31
CA SER A 130 4.57 4.41 -3.89
C SER A 130 5.47 4.83 -5.06
N TRP A 131 6.44 5.71 -4.80
CA TRP A 131 7.23 6.32 -5.85
C TRP A 131 8.37 5.36 -6.13
N ILE A 132 8.61 5.05 -7.40
CA ILE A 132 9.43 3.88 -7.73
C ILE A 132 10.88 4.01 -7.22
N ARG A 133 11.46 5.22 -7.19
CA ARG A 133 12.88 5.41 -6.85
C ARG A 133 13.06 5.49 -5.34
N LYS A 134 12.21 6.25 -4.64
CA LYS A 134 12.29 6.42 -3.17
C LYS A 134 11.58 5.34 -2.38
N GLN A 135 10.68 4.58 -3.00
CA GLN A 135 9.86 3.55 -2.36
C GLN A 135 9.06 4.07 -1.15
N LYS A 136 8.82 5.38 -1.12
CA LYS A 136 7.93 6.05 -0.17
C LYS A 136 6.63 6.39 -0.87
N GLY A 137 5.55 6.43 -0.11
CA GLY A 137 4.22 6.51 -0.65
C GLY A 137 3.20 6.97 0.36
N PHE A 138 1.98 7.20 -0.10
CA PHE A 138 0.84 7.46 0.77
C PHE A 138 -0.16 6.32 0.68
N ILE A 139 -0.94 6.17 1.74
CA ILE A 139 -2.06 5.24 1.81
C ILE A 139 -3.35 6.05 1.96
N ARG A 140 -4.38 5.74 1.16
CA ARG A 140 -5.74 6.25 1.41
C ARG A 140 -6.70 5.11 1.66
N ARG A 141 -7.78 5.44 2.36
CA ARG A 141 -8.84 4.51 2.74
C ARG A 141 -10.19 5.05 2.32
N ARG A 142 -11.03 4.15 1.81
CA ARG A 142 -12.45 4.37 1.57
C ARG A 142 -13.25 3.49 2.51
N ASN A 143 -14.21 4.07 3.21
CA ASN A 143 -15.01 3.38 4.20
C ASN A 143 -16.49 3.76 4.04
N LYS A 144 -17.35 2.74 4.01
CA LYS A 144 -18.80 2.84 3.86
C LYS A 144 -19.53 2.86 5.20
N TYR A 145 -18.85 2.48 6.28
CA TYR A 145 -19.47 2.21 7.56
C TYR A 145 -18.92 3.09 8.67
N CYS A 146 -19.83 3.68 9.42
CA CYS A 146 -19.57 4.28 10.70
C CYS A 146 -20.60 3.75 11.70
N VAL A 147 -20.14 3.20 12.84
CA VAL A 147 -21.03 2.60 13.84
C VAL A 147 -21.96 3.63 14.48
N ILE A 148 -21.48 4.85 14.69
CA ILE A 148 -22.26 5.94 15.29
C ILE A 148 -23.38 6.34 14.31
N CYS A 149 -23.05 6.55 13.04
CA CYS A 149 -24.04 6.84 12.00
C CYS A 149 -25.06 5.71 11.83
N ALA A 150 -24.60 4.46 11.76
CA ALA A 150 -25.49 3.32 11.54
C ALA A 150 -26.47 3.13 12.71
N ARG A 151 -26.01 3.33 13.95
CA ARG A 151 -26.88 3.28 15.13
C ARG A 151 -27.90 4.41 15.14
N ALA A 152 -27.50 5.64 14.80
CA ALA A 152 -28.42 6.77 14.73
C ALA A 152 -29.49 6.55 13.65
N GLU A 153 -29.09 6.08 12.47
CA GLU A 153 -29.98 5.73 11.36
C GLU A 153 -30.98 4.63 11.77
N SER A 154 -30.54 3.58 12.45
CA SER A 154 -31.42 2.51 12.93
C SER A 154 -32.49 2.98 13.93
N LYS A 155 -32.24 4.11 14.60
CA LYS A 155 -33.16 4.73 15.56
C LYS A 155 -33.96 5.89 14.96
N GLY A 156 -33.75 6.23 13.68
CA GLY A 156 -34.35 7.41 13.05
C GLY A 156 -33.85 8.74 13.63
N LEU A 157 -32.69 8.74 14.29
CA LEU A 157 -32.11 9.92 14.94
C LEU A 157 -30.95 10.48 14.11
N LYS A 158 -30.65 11.76 14.33
CA LYS A 158 -29.39 12.33 13.84
C LYS A 158 -28.22 11.79 14.68
N PRO A 159 -27.09 11.44 14.06
CA PRO A 159 -25.92 11.01 14.80
C PRO A 159 -25.36 12.15 15.64
N ASP A 160 -24.93 11.83 16.86
CA ASP A 160 -24.19 12.75 17.72
C ASP A 160 -22.89 13.22 17.04
N GLU A 161 -22.36 14.35 17.49
CA GLU A 161 -21.09 14.87 16.98
C GLU A 161 -19.95 13.87 17.21
N HIS A 162 -19.27 13.48 16.13
CA HIS A 162 -18.17 12.53 16.18
C HIS A 162 -17.26 12.66 14.96
N LYS A 163 -16.06 12.09 15.06
CA LYS A 163 -15.13 11.92 13.93
C LYS A 163 -15.64 10.80 13.01
N CYS A 164 -16.44 11.16 12.01
CA CYS A 164 -16.97 10.21 11.05
C CYS A 164 -15.90 9.75 10.05
N PHE A 165 -15.70 8.43 9.97
CA PHE A 165 -14.77 7.83 9.01
C PHE A 165 -15.46 7.36 7.73
N ARG A 166 -16.79 7.50 7.60
CA ARG A 166 -17.52 7.15 6.38
C ARG A 166 -17.26 8.20 5.30
N ASN A 167 -16.64 7.79 4.21
CA ASN A 167 -16.23 8.67 3.11
C ASN A 167 -16.43 8.02 1.72
N TRP A 168 -17.20 6.92 1.65
CA TRP A 168 -17.46 6.20 0.41
C TRP A 168 -18.90 5.68 0.34
N MET A 169 -19.54 5.86 -0.81
CA MET A 169 -20.92 5.42 -1.06
C MET A 169 -21.03 4.40 -2.20
N GLY A 170 -19.99 4.26 -3.04
CA GLY A 170 -19.97 3.34 -4.17
C GLY A 170 -19.82 1.86 -3.80
N SER A 171 -19.59 1.02 -4.81
CA SER A 171 -19.28 -0.40 -4.61
C SER A 171 -17.90 -0.56 -3.96
N SER A 172 -17.70 -1.64 -3.20
CA SER A 172 -16.40 -1.88 -2.56
C SER A 172 -15.29 -2.21 -3.56
N SER A 173 -15.63 -2.86 -4.67
CA SER A 173 -14.67 -3.11 -5.76
C SER A 173 -14.22 -1.84 -6.48
N ALA A 174 -14.99 -0.75 -6.38
CA ALA A 174 -14.62 0.53 -6.99
C ALA A 174 -13.73 1.39 -6.09
N MET A 175 -13.53 1.03 -4.81
CA MET A 175 -12.75 1.81 -3.85
C MET A 175 -11.29 1.96 -4.28
N GLU A 176 -10.67 0.88 -4.77
CA GLU A 176 -9.27 0.92 -5.19
C GLU A 176 -9.07 1.90 -6.33
N ALA A 177 -9.85 1.75 -7.40
CA ALA A 177 -9.71 2.62 -8.55
C ALA A 177 -10.03 4.08 -8.22
N ASP A 178 -11.00 4.33 -7.33
CA ASP A 178 -11.30 5.69 -6.86
C ASP A 178 -10.14 6.31 -6.08
N ILE A 179 -9.56 5.57 -5.13
CA ILE A 179 -8.36 6.02 -4.42
C ILE A 179 -7.23 6.30 -5.40
N ILE A 180 -7.06 5.42 -6.39
CA ILE A 180 -6.00 5.56 -7.38
C ILE A 180 -6.19 6.85 -8.19
N VAL A 181 -7.38 7.07 -8.76
CA VAL A 181 -7.71 8.27 -9.55
C VAL A 181 -7.60 9.56 -8.72
N ASP A 182 -8.08 9.56 -7.48
CA ASP A 182 -7.92 10.67 -6.52
C ASP A 182 -6.44 10.98 -6.26
N GLY A 183 -5.59 9.95 -6.30
CA GLY A 183 -4.15 10.08 -6.23
C GLY A 183 -3.49 10.61 -7.50
N PHE A 184 -4.11 10.53 -8.69
CA PHE A 184 -3.59 11.11 -9.94
C PHE A 184 -4.01 12.57 -10.10
N THR A 185 -5.28 12.85 -9.87
CA THR A 185 -5.90 14.17 -10.10
C THR A 185 -5.33 15.27 -9.19
N LYS A 186 -5.00 14.95 -7.94
CA LYS A 186 -4.58 15.97 -6.95
C LYS A 186 -3.09 16.29 -6.94
N ARG A 187 -2.24 15.58 -7.69
CA ARG A 187 -0.78 15.65 -7.48
C ARG A 187 -0.12 16.85 -8.10
N VAL A 188 -0.72 17.38 -9.17
CA VAL A 188 -0.30 18.64 -9.76
C VAL A 188 -0.48 19.76 -8.74
N GLU A 189 -1.66 19.88 -8.14
CA GLU A 189 -1.96 20.90 -7.13
C GLU A 189 -1.11 20.71 -5.86
N MET A 190 -1.01 19.49 -5.32
CA MET A 190 -0.34 19.27 -4.04
C MET A 190 1.20 19.33 -4.12
N HIS A 191 1.80 18.94 -5.24
CA HIS A 191 3.25 18.77 -5.32
C HIS A 191 3.89 19.22 -6.64
N GLY A 192 3.11 19.72 -7.60
CA GLY A 192 3.62 20.18 -8.89
C GLY A 192 4.26 19.06 -9.72
N VAL A 193 3.69 17.85 -9.68
CA VAL A 193 4.17 16.68 -10.45
C VAL A 193 3.02 15.99 -11.18
N LYS A 194 3.31 15.42 -12.35
CA LYS A 194 2.38 14.58 -13.13
C LYS A 194 2.86 13.13 -13.08
N TYR A 195 1.91 12.19 -13.07
CA TYR A 195 2.21 10.75 -13.14
C TYR A 195 2.07 10.28 -14.58
N ALA A 196 3.18 10.14 -15.29
CA ALA A 196 3.19 9.66 -16.67
C ALA A 196 2.95 8.15 -16.78
N ARG A 197 3.42 7.38 -15.79
CA ARG A 197 3.30 5.92 -15.81
C ARG A 197 2.90 5.38 -14.45
N PHE A 198 2.20 4.25 -14.44
CA PHE A 198 2.05 3.46 -13.22
C PHE A 198 2.34 1.99 -13.40
N ILE A 199 2.85 1.38 -12.34
CA ILE A 199 3.04 -0.05 -12.20
C ILE A 199 1.92 -0.56 -11.30
N GLY A 200 1.04 -1.38 -11.85
CA GLY A 200 -0.11 -1.92 -11.13
C GLY A 200 -0.33 -3.40 -11.40
N ASP A 201 -1.36 -3.95 -10.77
CA ASP A 201 -1.88 -5.26 -11.15
C ASP A 201 -2.53 -5.19 -12.55
N GLY A 202 -2.71 -6.35 -13.16
CA GLY A 202 -3.43 -6.59 -14.40
C GLY A 202 -4.91 -6.23 -14.37
N ASP A 203 -5.45 -5.64 -13.30
CA ASP A 203 -6.85 -5.22 -13.26
C ASP A 203 -7.09 -4.09 -14.28
N SER A 204 -7.92 -4.38 -15.28
CA SER A 204 -8.23 -3.47 -16.37
C SER A 204 -9.11 -2.31 -15.94
N ASN A 205 -9.84 -2.45 -14.82
CA ASN A 205 -10.78 -1.43 -14.36
C ASN A 205 -10.09 -0.18 -13.83
N VAL A 206 -8.95 -0.33 -13.14
CA VAL A 206 -8.18 0.80 -12.62
C VAL A 206 -7.65 1.66 -13.77
N TYR A 207 -7.05 1.02 -14.78
CA TYR A 207 -6.48 1.73 -15.91
C TYR A 207 -7.54 2.50 -16.70
N LYS A 208 -8.66 1.85 -16.99
CA LYS A 208 -9.78 2.49 -17.67
C LYS A 208 -10.26 3.73 -16.91
N LYS A 209 -10.42 3.63 -15.59
CA LYS A 209 -10.86 4.77 -14.78
C LYS A 209 -9.85 5.92 -14.74
N ILE A 210 -8.55 5.64 -14.81
CA ILE A 210 -7.54 6.69 -14.94
C ILE A 210 -7.71 7.41 -16.28
N LEU A 211 -7.86 6.67 -17.38
CA LEU A 211 -8.06 7.26 -18.71
C LEU A 211 -9.36 8.08 -18.77
N ASP A 212 -10.47 7.52 -18.27
CA ASP A 212 -11.78 8.18 -18.23
C ASP A 212 -11.75 9.44 -17.36
N SER A 213 -10.88 9.50 -16.34
CA SER A 213 -10.73 10.68 -15.48
C SER A 213 -9.92 11.82 -16.12
N MET A 214 -9.21 11.56 -17.23
CA MET A 214 -8.34 12.51 -17.93
C MET A 214 -7.58 13.43 -16.96
N PRO A 215 -6.70 12.89 -16.10
CA PRO A 215 -6.10 13.65 -15.01
C PRO A 215 -5.21 14.80 -15.51
N TYR A 216 -4.80 14.78 -16.78
CA TYR A 216 -3.93 15.75 -17.41
C TYR A 216 -4.37 16.00 -18.86
N ASP A 217 -4.37 17.26 -19.30
CA ASP A 217 -4.88 17.64 -20.63
C ASP A 217 -4.02 17.12 -21.79
N ASN A 218 -2.68 17.08 -21.60
CA ASN A 218 -1.71 16.76 -22.65
C ASN A 218 -0.87 15.51 -22.35
N LEU A 219 -1.34 14.61 -21.47
CA LEU A 219 -0.58 13.44 -21.06
C LEU A 219 -1.48 12.21 -20.87
N THR A 220 -1.31 11.23 -21.75
CA THR A 220 -1.91 9.91 -21.59
C THR A 220 -1.06 9.07 -20.65
N VAL A 221 -1.66 8.60 -19.56
CA VAL A 221 -0.97 7.76 -18.57
C VAL A 221 -0.67 6.38 -19.17
N GLU A 222 0.56 5.91 -19.03
CA GLU A 222 0.97 4.57 -19.46
C GLU A 222 0.85 3.54 -18.33
N LYS A 223 0.25 2.40 -18.64
CA LYS A 223 0.24 1.24 -17.73
C LYS A 223 1.47 0.36 -17.96
N ILE A 224 2.17 0.06 -16.87
CA ILE A 224 3.22 -0.97 -16.80
C ILE A 224 2.70 -2.13 -15.95
N GLU A 225 2.75 -3.33 -16.50
CA GLU A 225 2.35 -4.53 -15.77
C GLU A 225 3.37 -4.91 -14.70
N CYS A 226 2.89 -5.23 -13.49
CA CYS A 226 3.75 -5.67 -12.40
C CYS A 226 4.47 -6.98 -12.75
N LYS A 227 5.78 -7.04 -12.49
CA LYS A 227 6.64 -8.23 -12.69
C LYS A 227 6.03 -9.51 -12.12
N ASN A 228 5.45 -9.44 -10.92
CA ASN A 228 4.87 -10.62 -10.28
C ASN A 228 3.66 -11.15 -11.04
N HIS A 229 2.81 -10.26 -11.56
CA HIS A 229 1.66 -10.60 -12.37
C HIS A 229 2.07 -11.13 -13.74
N LEU A 230 3.06 -10.53 -14.39
CA LEU A 230 3.64 -11.05 -15.63
C LEU A 230 4.17 -12.48 -15.47
N LEU A 231 4.96 -12.74 -14.43
CA LEU A 231 5.50 -14.08 -14.15
C LEU A 231 4.40 -15.09 -13.81
N ARG A 232 3.36 -14.68 -13.07
CA ARG A 232 2.20 -15.53 -12.76
C ARG A 232 1.41 -15.87 -14.03
N ASN A 233 1.16 -14.88 -14.88
CA ASN A 233 0.46 -15.06 -16.15
C ASN A 233 1.24 -16.00 -17.09
N MET A 234 2.56 -15.84 -17.18
CA MET A 234 3.43 -16.77 -17.89
C MET A 234 3.28 -18.20 -17.34
N CYS A 235 3.35 -18.38 -16.02
CA CYS A 235 3.18 -19.70 -15.40
C CYS A 235 1.81 -20.32 -15.69
N ASN A 236 0.75 -19.52 -15.67
CA ASN A 236 -0.61 -19.99 -15.96
C ASN A 236 -0.71 -20.46 -17.42
N LYS A 237 -0.24 -19.66 -18.38
CA LYS A 237 -0.21 -20.04 -19.80
C LYS A 237 0.59 -21.32 -20.04
N LEU A 238 1.73 -21.50 -19.38
CA LEU A 238 2.52 -22.74 -19.47
C LEU A 238 1.75 -23.96 -18.92
N LYS A 239 1.01 -23.79 -17.83
CA LYS A 239 0.14 -24.85 -17.27
C LYS A 239 -1.02 -25.18 -18.21
N ASP A 240 -1.61 -24.17 -18.85
CA ASP A 240 -2.70 -24.36 -19.82
C ASP A 240 -2.20 -25.14 -21.03
N ILE A 241 -1.02 -24.82 -21.55
CA ILE A 241 -0.36 -25.59 -22.63
C ILE A 241 -0.14 -27.05 -22.20
N ALA A 242 0.38 -27.27 -20.98
CA ALA A 242 0.61 -28.62 -20.47
C ALA A 242 -0.68 -29.44 -20.36
N ARG A 243 -1.80 -28.80 -20.03
CA ARG A 243 -3.12 -29.44 -19.88
C ARG A 243 -3.87 -29.60 -21.20
N ASN A 244 -3.57 -28.78 -22.20
CA ASN A 244 -4.31 -28.79 -23.47
C ASN A 244 -3.97 -30.03 -24.32
N GLY A 245 -4.93 -30.95 -24.42
CA GLY A 245 -4.82 -32.18 -25.21
C GLY A 245 -4.62 -31.96 -26.71
N LYS A 246 -4.94 -30.76 -27.23
CA LYS A 246 -4.90 -30.43 -28.66
C LYS A 246 -3.55 -29.91 -29.13
N ILE A 247 -2.60 -29.64 -28.24
CA ILE A 247 -1.32 -28.97 -28.56
C ILE A 247 -0.15 -29.91 -28.27
N GLY A 248 0.59 -30.28 -29.32
CA GLY A 248 1.89 -30.96 -29.21
C GLY A 248 1.86 -32.37 -28.61
N HIS A 249 3.04 -32.98 -28.54
CA HIS A 249 3.21 -34.35 -28.05
C HIS A 249 3.02 -34.45 -26.52
N VAL A 250 2.39 -35.52 -26.04
CA VAL A 250 2.07 -35.74 -24.61
C VAL A 250 3.30 -35.65 -23.72
N THR A 251 4.43 -36.21 -24.15
CA THR A 251 5.70 -36.17 -23.40
C THR A 251 6.19 -34.75 -23.18
N LEU A 252 6.12 -33.89 -24.21
CA LEU A 252 6.55 -32.49 -24.13
C LEU A 252 5.63 -31.69 -23.20
N ARG A 253 4.33 -31.95 -23.24
CA ARG A 253 3.37 -31.32 -22.34
C ARG A 253 3.61 -31.67 -20.87
N LYS A 254 3.86 -32.95 -20.57
CA LYS A 254 4.22 -33.39 -19.22
C LYS A 254 5.53 -32.75 -18.75
N LEU A 255 6.52 -32.62 -19.64
CA LEU A 255 7.80 -31.98 -19.37
C LEU A 255 7.65 -30.49 -19.05
N ILE A 256 6.88 -29.75 -19.85
CA ILE A 256 6.59 -28.33 -19.59
C ILE A 256 5.87 -28.18 -18.25
N GLY A 257 4.86 -29.02 -18.00
CA GLY A 257 4.07 -29.01 -16.77
C GLY A 257 4.92 -29.22 -15.50
N SER A 258 5.90 -30.13 -15.54
CA SER A 258 6.80 -30.37 -14.41
C SER A 258 7.87 -29.28 -14.22
N ARG A 259 8.14 -28.46 -15.26
CA ARG A 259 9.22 -27.47 -15.27
C ARG A 259 8.79 -26.01 -15.20
N VAL A 260 7.48 -25.73 -15.03
CA VAL A 260 6.95 -24.35 -14.98
C VAL A 260 7.70 -23.45 -14.00
N LEU A 261 7.94 -23.91 -12.77
CA LEU A 261 8.66 -23.13 -11.77
C LEU A 261 10.13 -22.92 -12.13
N ARG A 262 10.76 -23.91 -12.77
CA ARG A 262 12.14 -23.80 -13.24
C ARG A 262 12.28 -22.79 -14.38
N ILE A 263 11.31 -22.74 -15.30
CA ILE A 263 11.22 -21.71 -16.33
C ILE A 263 11.08 -20.32 -15.68
N ARG A 264 10.20 -20.17 -14.69
CA ARG A 264 10.06 -18.91 -13.93
C ARG A 264 11.36 -18.48 -13.26
N THR A 265 12.06 -19.41 -12.62
CA THR A 265 13.36 -19.13 -11.98
C THR A 265 14.39 -18.69 -13.01
N ALA A 266 14.52 -19.40 -14.14
CA ALA A 266 15.46 -19.05 -15.20
C ALA A 266 15.22 -17.63 -15.75
N VAL A 267 13.96 -17.25 -16.02
CA VAL A 267 13.60 -15.89 -16.42
C VAL A 267 13.99 -14.87 -15.35
N THR A 268 13.72 -15.17 -14.07
CA THR A 268 14.05 -14.25 -12.96
C THR A 268 15.56 -14.07 -12.80
N MET A 269 16.34 -15.13 -13.00
CA MET A 269 17.80 -15.08 -12.96
C MET A 269 18.38 -14.29 -14.15
N ALA A 270 17.83 -14.47 -15.36
CA ALA A 270 18.21 -13.68 -16.53
C ALA A 270 17.97 -12.18 -16.29
N ILE A 271 16.81 -11.81 -15.72
CA ILE A 271 16.51 -10.41 -15.35
C ILE A 271 17.57 -9.87 -14.38
N LYS A 272 17.92 -10.63 -13.33
CA LYS A 272 18.92 -10.20 -12.35
C LYS A 272 20.29 -9.99 -13.01
N TYR A 273 20.73 -10.96 -13.79
CA TYR A 273 22.00 -10.93 -14.51
C TYR A 273 22.11 -9.71 -15.43
N ARG A 274 21.09 -9.47 -16.28
CA ARG A 274 21.08 -8.33 -17.22
C ARG A 274 21.03 -6.97 -16.53
N LYS A 275 20.38 -6.89 -15.37
CA LYS A 275 20.33 -5.66 -14.58
C LYS A 275 21.71 -5.27 -14.04
N GLU A 276 22.47 -6.25 -13.58
CA GLU A 276 23.80 -6.08 -12.98
C GLU A 276 24.93 -5.93 -14.01
N GLU A 277 24.65 -6.12 -15.31
CA GLU A 277 25.64 -6.03 -16.40
C GLU A 277 26.14 -4.58 -16.57
N PRO A 278 27.40 -4.24 -16.24
CA PRO A 278 27.84 -2.84 -16.12
C PRO A 278 28.21 -2.19 -17.46
N SER A 279 28.46 -2.98 -18.51
CA SER A 279 29.08 -2.54 -19.77
C SER A 279 28.11 -2.33 -20.94
N LYS A 280 26.79 -2.43 -20.70
CA LYS A 280 25.77 -2.35 -21.74
C LYS A 280 24.82 -1.18 -21.54
N THR A 281 24.37 -0.58 -22.65
CA THR A 281 23.29 0.41 -22.61
C THR A 281 21.99 -0.26 -22.17
N GLU A 282 21.01 0.51 -21.69
CA GLU A 282 19.71 -0.02 -21.28
C GLU A 282 19.01 -0.77 -22.42
N ASN A 283 19.13 -0.25 -23.65
CA ASN A 283 18.57 -0.89 -24.84
C ASN A 283 19.23 -2.25 -25.13
N ASP A 284 20.55 -2.34 -25.00
CA ASP A 284 21.27 -3.61 -25.21
C ASP A 284 20.89 -4.65 -24.15
N LYS A 285 20.68 -4.22 -22.91
CA LYS A 285 20.19 -5.08 -21.82
C LYS A 285 18.81 -5.62 -22.12
N ILE A 286 17.89 -4.77 -22.60
CA ILE A 286 16.52 -5.16 -22.98
C ILE A 286 16.56 -6.17 -24.13
N MET A 287 17.34 -5.91 -25.18
CA MET A 287 17.47 -6.81 -26.33
C MET A 287 18.08 -8.17 -25.92
N SER A 288 19.12 -8.15 -25.10
CA SER A 288 19.75 -9.37 -24.58
C SER A 288 18.79 -10.16 -23.69
N LEU A 289 18.03 -9.48 -22.82
CA LEU A 289 17.03 -10.12 -21.95
C LEU A 289 15.93 -10.78 -22.77
N ARG A 290 15.46 -10.13 -23.85
CA ARG A 290 14.48 -10.72 -24.77
C ARG A 290 15.00 -12.02 -25.36
N GLN A 291 16.25 -12.04 -25.79
CA GLN A 291 16.88 -13.25 -26.33
C GLN A 291 16.99 -14.36 -25.27
N ASP A 292 17.40 -14.02 -24.04
CA ASP A 292 17.51 -14.98 -22.94
C ASP A 292 16.14 -15.62 -22.63
N ILE A 293 15.08 -14.81 -22.54
CA ILE A 293 13.72 -15.29 -22.27
C ILE A 293 13.27 -16.28 -23.34
N MET A 294 13.54 -16.00 -24.62
CA MET A 294 13.22 -16.90 -25.73
C MET A 294 14.05 -18.19 -25.68
N ASN A 295 15.25 -18.14 -25.10
CA ASN A 295 16.14 -19.30 -24.97
C ASN A 295 15.83 -20.19 -23.75
N VAL A 296 15.15 -19.66 -22.71
CA VAL A 296 14.83 -20.39 -21.48
C VAL A 296 14.21 -21.78 -21.71
N PRO A 297 13.21 -21.97 -22.59
CA PRO A 297 12.62 -23.28 -22.84
C PRO A 297 13.63 -24.34 -23.34
N PHE A 298 14.65 -23.93 -24.09
CA PHE A 298 15.66 -24.85 -24.63
C PHE A 298 16.68 -25.26 -23.56
N HIS A 299 17.06 -24.34 -22.67
CA HIS A 299 17.93 -24.65 -21.54
C HIS A 299 17.24 -25.52 -20.52
N VAL A 300 15.98 -25.20 -20.20
CA VAL A 300 15.23 -25.92 -19.18
C VAL A 300 14.81 -27.30 -19.67
N SER A 301 14.72 -27.58 -20.97
CA SER A 301 14.32 -28.89 -21.53
C SER A 301 15.47 -29.90 -21.69
N LYS A 302 16.74 -29.46 -21.67
CA LYS A 302 17.91 -30.31 -21.95
C LYS A 302 18.54 -31.01 -20.72
N SER A 303 18.23 -30.54 -19.51
CA SER A 303 18.69 -31.13 -18.23
C SER A 303 17.65 -32.05 -17.62
#